data_AF-A0AA48H5X4-F1
#
_entry.id   AF-A0AA48H5X4-F1
#
_cell.length_a   1.000
_cell.length_b   1.000
_cell.length_c   1.000
_cell.angle_alpha   90.00
_cell.angle_beta   90.00
_cell.angle_gamma   90.00
#
_symmetry.space_group_name_H-M   'P 1'
#
loop_
_entity.id
_entity.type
_entity.pdbx_description
1 polymer ?
#
loop_
_entity_poly.entity_id
_entity_poly.type
_entity_poly.pdbx_seq_one_letter_code
_entity_poly.pdbx_strand_id
1 'polypeptide(L)'
;MTGYTRHDLPCDIVVHAGQFAGQPAAYAYLLDHGPDLDLEHVEVIRDRPATRLRARFDPDTADEIAAAGAAWNTLLLILPAAYPDLDCPLPDTPALPCLGTWRGHVPRMVADQPAP
;
A
#
# COMPACT_ATOMS: atom_id res chain seq x y z
N MET A 1 -9.57 -3.94 31.01
CA MET A 1 -9.48 -2.88 30.00
C MET A 1 -8.02 -2.90 29.53
N THR A 2 -7.72 -3.67 28.49
CA THR A 2 -6.36 -3.79 27.93
C THR A 2 -6.06 -2.51 27.17
N GLY A 3 -5.15 -1.69 27.69
CA GLY A 3 -4.67 -0.49 27.01
C GLY A 3 -3.91 -0.89 25.75
N TYR A 4 -4.34 -0.38 24.61
CA TYR A 4 -3.60 -0.48 23.36
C TYR A 4 -3.34 0.94 22.90
N THR A 5 -2.06 1.28 22.71
CA THR A 5 -1.65 2.56 22.17
C THR A 5 -1.40 2.40 20.67
N ARG A 6 -2.01 3.26 19.85
CA ARG A 6 -1.75 3.30 18.42
C ARG A 6 -0.43 4.02 18.18
N HIS A 7 0.50 3.34 17.52
CA HIS A 7 1.74 3.91 17.02
C HIS A 7 1.72 3.89 15.49
N ASP A 8 2.02 5.02 14.86
CA ASP A 8 2.23 5.08 13.42
C ASP A 8 3.73 4.84 13.14
N LEU A 9 4.06 3.67 12.60
CA LEU A 9 5.44 3.29 12.31
C LEU A 9 5.81 3.70 10.88
N PRO A 10 6.96 4.38 10.66
CA PRO A 10 7.40 4.72 9.32
C PRO A 10 7.77 3.47 8.54
N CYS A 11 7.40 3.42 7.27
CA CYS A 11 7.67 2.30 6.37
C CYS A 11 7.82 2.78 4.92
N ASP A 12 8.54 2.02 4.11
CA ASP A 12 8.60 2.24 2.67
C ASP A 12 7.47 1.46 1.99
N ILE A 13 6.62 2.14 1.22
CA ILE A 13 5.46 1.56 0.54
C ILE A 13 5.70 1.67 -0.96
N VAL A 14 5.65 0.53 -1.64
CA VAL A 14 5.76 0.48 -3.10
C VAL A 14 4.39 0.76 -3.69
N VAL A 15 4.31 1.67 -4.66
CA VAL A 15 3.05 2.04 -5.31
C VAL A 15 3.09 1.66 -6.77
N HIS A 16 2.16 0.80 -7.17
CA HIS A 16 1.88 0.50 -8.56
C HIS A 16 0.56 1.14 -9.00
N ALA A 17 0.38 1.32 -10.30
CA ALA A 17 -0.88 1.80 -10.85
C ALA A 17 -1.28 1.00 -12.08
N GLY A 18 -2.58 0.80 -12.27
CA GLY A 18 -3.12 -0.06 -13.32
C GLY A 18 -4.55 0.29 -13.73
N GLN A 19 -4.98 -0.29 -14.84
CA GLN A 19 -6.36 -0.19 -15.34
C GLN A 19 -7.11 -1.49 -15.04
N PHE A 20 -7.92 -1.50 -13.98
CA PHE A 20 -8.72 -2.66 -13.61
C PHE A 20 -10.21 -2.36 -13.69
N ALA A 21 -11.02 -3.38 -14.00
CA ALA A 21 -12.48 -3.25 -14.01
C ALA A 21 -13.08 -3.19 -12.60
N GLY A 22 -12.39 -3.77 -11.61
CA GLY A 22 -12.87 -4.03 -10.26
C GLY A 22 -11.71 -4.16 -9.28
N GLN A 23 -11.97 -3.94 -7.98
CA GLN A 23 -11.04 -4.39 -6.93
C GLN A 23 -10.79 -5.92 -7.00
N PRO A 24 -11.80 -6.78 -7.28
CA PRO A 24 -11.55 -8.21 -7.49
C PRO A 24 -10.61 -8.49 -8.67
N ALA A 25 -10.69 -7.70 -9.75
CA ALA A 25 -9.82 -7.88 -10.91
C ALA A 25 -8.36 -7.49 -10.60
N ALA A 26 -8.16 -6.46 -9.77
CA ALA A 26 -6.83 -6.09 -9.29
C ALA A 26 -6.20 -7.19 -8.42
N TYR A 27 -6.97 -7.76 -7.47
CA TYR A 27 -6.47 -8.87 -6.66
C TYR A 27 -6.23 -10.15 -7.47
N ALA A 28 -7.10 -10.47 -8.43
CA ALA A 28 -6.88 -11.59 -9.34
C ALA A 28 -5.56 -11.43 -10.11
N TYR A 29 -5.30 -10.21 -10.63
CA TYR A 29 -4.03 -9.91 -11.29
C TYR A 29 -2.82 -10.12 -10.37
N LEU A 30 -2.92 -9.65 -9.11
CA LEU A 30 -1.86 -9.84 -8.11
C LEU A 30 -1.62 -11.31 -7.79
N LEU A 31 -2.67 -12.14 -7.68
CA LEU A 31 -2.52 -13.58 -7.47
C LEU A 31 -1.81 -14.26 -8.64
N ASP A 32 -2.09 -13.82 -9.87
CA ASP A 32 -1.48 -14.40 -11.07
C ASP A 32 -0.01 -13.97 -11.26
N HIS A 33 0.36 -12.75 -10.85
CA HIS A 33 1.67 -12.15 -11.15
C HIS A 33 2.60 -12.01 -9.94
N GLY A 34 2.08 -12.17 -8.73
CA GLY A 34 2.81 -12.09 -7.46
C GLY A 34 2.19 -13.05 -6.44
N PRO A 35 2.22 -14.39 -6.69
CA PRO A 35 1.56 -15.38 -5.84
C PRO A 35 2.13 -15.43 -4.41
N ASP A 36 3.36 -14.95 -4.22
CA ASP A 36 4.03 -14.90 -2.92
C ASP A 36 3.68 -13.63 -2.12
N LEU A 37 2.89 -12.71 -2.68
CA LEU A 37 2.42 -11.53 -1.97
C LEU A 37 1.30 -11.90 -0.99
N ASP A 38 1.46 -11.45 0.25
CA ASP A 38 0.37 -11.42 1.21
C ASP A 38 -0.57 -10.24 0.90
N LEU A 39 -1.71 -10.59 0.31
CA LEU A 39 -2.74 -9.63 -0.09
C LEU A 39 -3.43 -8.95 1.09
N GLU A 40 -3.32 -9.46 2.32
CA GLU A 40 -3.82 -8.78 3.52
C GLU A 40 -3.06 -7.46 3.77
N HIS A 41 -1.82 -7.39 3.30
CA HIS A 41 -0.95 -6.22 3.37
C HIS A 41 -0.86 -5.46 2.04
N VAL A 42 -1.84 -5.66 1.13
CA VAL A 42 -1.97 -4.90 -0.11
C VAL A 42 -3.25 -4.09 -0.11
N GLU A 43 -3.12 -2.78 -0.34
CA GLU A 43 -4.26 -1.88 -0.43
C GLU A 43 -4.56 -1.50 -1.89
N VAL A 44 -5.78 -1.78 -2.33
CA VAL A 44 -6.29 -1.42 -3.66
C VAL A 44 -7.18 -0.17 -3.55
N ILE A 45 -6.85 0.88 -4.30
CA ILE A 45 -7.54 2.18 -4.27
C ILE A 45 -8.01 2.53 -5.68
N ARG A 46 -9.33 2.64 -5.90
CA ARG A 46 -9.91 2.88 -7.25
C ARG A 46 -10.66 4.20 -7.39
N ASP A 47 -11.17 4.76 -6.31
CA ASP A 47 -11.97 5.99 -6.33
C ASP A 47 -11.57 6.90 -5.17
N ARG A 48 -11.40 8.20 -5.48
CA ARG A 48 -11.01 9.25 -4.50
C ARG A 48 -9.77 8.87 -3.68
N PRO A 49 -8.61 8.70 -4.35
CA PRO A 49 -7.41 8.17 -3.70
C PRO A 49 -6.91 9.04 -2.54
N ALA A 50 -7.17 10.35 -2.57
CA ALA A 50 -6.69 11.32 -1.59
C ALA A 50 -6.98 10.93 -0.13
N THR A 51 -8.19 10.47 0.22
CA THR A 51 -8.51 10.15 1.62
C THR A 51 -7.74 8.92 2.12
N ARG A 52 -7.60 7.90 1.28
CA ARG A 52 -6.88 6.66 1.65
C ARG A 52 -5.37 6.85 1.61
N LEU A 53 -4.86 7.59 0.61
CA LEU A 53 -3.45 7.97 0.56
C LEU A 53 -3.05 8.77 1.79
N ARG A 54 -3.85 9.76 2.20
CA ARG A 54 -3.57 10.56 3.42
C ARG A 54 -3.66 9.79 4.74
N ALA A 55 -4.23 8.58 4.74
CA ALA A 55 -4.18 7.70 5.90
C ALA A 55 -2.81 6.98 6.03
N ARG A 56 -2.01 6.96 4.96
CA ARG A 56 -0.69 6.29 4.90
C ARG A 56 0.46 7.27 4.70
N PHE A 57 0.21 8.39 4.05
CA PHE A 57 1.23 9.36 3.64
C PHE A 57 0.88 10.74 4.18
N ASP A 58 1.89 11.59 4.33
CA ASP A 58 1.67 13.02 4.54
C ASP A 58 0.93 13.65 3.33
N PRO A 59 0.31 14.83 3.49
CA PRO A 59 -0.48 15.43 2.43
C PRO A 59 0.28 15.69 1.13
N ASP A 60 1.54 16.10 1.21
CA ASP A 60 2.34 16.45 0.03
C ASP A 60 2.69 15.18 -0.76
N THR A 61 3.13 14.13 -0.06
CA THR A 61 3.38 12.80 -0.66
C THR A 61 2.10 12.18 -1.23
N ALA A 62 0.97 12.31 -0.53
CA ALA A 62 -0.31 11.80 -1.02
C ALA A 62 -0.75 12.49 -2.32
N ASP A 63 -0.56 13.81 -2.41
CA ASP A 63 -0.89 14.57 -3.61
C ASP A 63 0.08 14.26 -4.77
N GLU A 64 1.37 14.02 -4.47
CA GLU A 64 2.36 13.56 -5.46
C GLU A 64 1.99 12.18 -6.03
N ILE A 65 1.68 11.20 -5.19
CA ILE A 65 1.26 9.86 -5.62
C ILE A 65 -0.03 9.93 -6.44
N ALA A 66 -0.99 10.76 -6.01
CA ALA A 66 -2.23 10.96 -6.75
C ALA A 66 -1.98 11.56 -8.15
N ALA A 67 -1.04 12.50 -8.26
CA ALA A 67 -0.64 13.08 -9.54
C ALA A 67 0.08 12.06 -10.43
N ALA A 68 1.02 11.29 -9.89
CA ALA A 68 1.73 10.22 -10.61
C ALA A 68 0.76 9.14 -11.12
N GLY A 69 -0.26 8.83 -10.33
CA GLY A 69 -1.30 7.85 -10.62
C GLY A 69 -2.45 8.35 -11.50
N ALA A 70 -2.52 9.63 -11.86
CA ALA A 70 -3.71 10.25 -12.44
C ALA A 70 -4.15 9.66 -13.80
N ALA A 71 -3.25 9.02 -14.54
CA ALA A 71 -3.55 8.33 -15.79
C ALA A 71 -4.22 6.95 -15.59
N TRP A 72 -4.27 6.47 -14.35
CA TRP A 72 -4.71 5.13 -13.98
C TRP A 72 -5.99 5.19 -13.15
N ASN A 73 -6.82 4.14 -13.24
CA ASN A 73 -8.06 4.06 -12.47
C ASN A 73 -7.89 3.31 -11.14
N THR A 74 -6.71 2.75 -10.87
CA THR A 74 -6.43 1.93 -9.70
C THR A 74 -4.99 2.15 -9.26
N LEU A 75 -4.79 2.38 -7.96
CA LEU A 75 -3.50 2.35 -7.28
C LEU A 75 -3.42 1.11 -6.40
N LEU A 76 -2.25 0.49 -6.37
CA LEU A 76 -1.92 -0.64 -5.50
C LEU A 76 -0.78 -0.21 -4.58
N LEU A 77 -1.04 -0.21 -3.28
CA LEU A 77 -0.03 0.05 -2.27
C LEU A 77 0.41 -1.29 -1.70
N ILE A 78 1.65 -1.66 -1.97
CA ILE A 78 2.27 -2.87 -1.43
C ILE A 78 3.03 -2.45 -0.17
N LEU A 79 2.51 -2.85 0.99
CA LEU A 79 3.17 -2.57 2.27
C LEU A 79 4.35 -3.54 2.44
N PRO A 80 5.39 -3.18 3.21
CA PRO A 80 6.56 -4.03 3.37
C PRO A 80 6.29 -5.31 4.18
N ALA A 81 5.11 -5.43 4.80
CA ALA A 81 4.67 -6.68 5.43
C ALA A 81 4.04 -7.66 4.41
N ALA A 82 3.82 -7.24 3.16
CA ALA A 82 3.23 -8.07 2.12
C ALA A 82 4.22 -9.10 1.54
N TYR A 83 5.51 -8.95 1.82
CA TYR A 83 6.56 -9.86 1.36
C TYR A 83 7.71 -9.89 2.37
N PRO A 84 8.40 -11.04 2.54
CA PRO A 84 9.46 -11.18 3.53
C PRO A 84 10.81 -10.61 3.09
N ASP A 85 10.99 -10.42 1.78
CA ASP A 85 12.26 -10.00 1.17
C ASP A 85 12.45 -8.48 1.19
N LEU A 86 13.66 -8.03 0.85
CA LEU A 86 13.99 -6.60 0.78
C LEU A 86 13.29 -5.90 -0.39
N ASP A 87 13.13 -6.62 -1.51
CA ASP A 87 12.59 -6.11 -2.76
C ASP A 87 11.18 -6.66 -3.01
N CYS A 88 10.30 -5.82 -3.53
CA CYS A 88 8.95 -6.24 -3.89
C CYS A 88 9.00 -7.30 -5.00
N PRO A 89 8.38 -8.49 -4.81
CA PRO A 89 8.42 -9.57 -5.80
C PRO A 89 7.51 -9.29 -7.01
N LEU A 90 6.71 -8.22 -6.97
CA LEU A 90 5.79 -7.88 -8.04
C LEU A 90 6.56 -7.28 -9.23
N PRO A 91 6.52 -7.92 -10.42
CA PRO A 91 7.27 -7.43 -11.56
C PRO A 91 6.65 -6.16 -12.14
N ASP A 92 7.52 -5.26 -12.60
CA ASP A 92 7.13 -4.11 -13.37
C ASP A 92 6.65 -4.53 -14.76
N THR A 93 5.39 -4.21 -15.05
CA THR A 93 4.76 -4.57 -16.33
C THR A 93 4.09 -3.35 -16.95
N PRO A 94 3.90 -3.31 -18.29
CA PRO A 94 3.17 -2.20 -18.92
C PRO A 94 1.71 -2.06 -18.43
N ALA A 95 1.10 -3.16 -17.98
CA ALA A 95 -0.26 -3.18 -17.44
C ALA A 95 -0.32 -2.74 -15.96
N LEU A 96 0.80 -2.89 -15.24
CA LEU A 96 0.95 -2.53 -13.85
C LEU A 96 2.36 -1.96 -13.58
N PRO A 97 2.67 -0.75 -14.07
CA PRO A 97 3.95 -0.12 -13.79
C PRO A 97 4.09 0.19 -12.30
N CYS A 98 5.30 0.01 -11.76
CA CYS A 98 5.69 0.66 -10.51
C CYS A 98 5.82 2.16 -10.77
N LEU A 99 5.12 2.95 -9.97
CA LEU A 99 5.25 4.40 -9.96
C LEU A 99 6.47 4.83 -9.12
N GLY A 100 6.83 4.03 -8.12
CA GLY A 100 7.94 4.31 -7.21
C GLY A 100 7.71 3.73 -5.81
N THR A 101 8.59 4.13 -4.90
CA THR A 101 8.51 3.80 -3.48
C THR A 101 8.49 5.09 -2.68
N TRP A 102 7.52 5.23 -1.77
CA TRP A 102 7.37 6.40 -0.91
C TRP A 102 7.40 6.00 0.55
N ARG A 103 7.93 6.90 1.37
CA ARG A 103 7.92 6.72 2.82
C ARG A 103 6.54 7.10 3.35
N GLY A 104 5.86 6.12 3.92
CA GLY A 104 4.56 6.29 4.57
C GLY A 104 4.58 5.76 6.00
N HIS A 105 3.39 5.47 6.50
CA HIS A 105 3.16 5.00 7.85
C HIS A 105 2.13 3.87 7.87
N VAL A 106 2.37 2.87 8.71
CA VAL A 106 1.38 1.84 9.05
C VAL A 106 0.95 2.01 10.50
N PRO A 107 -0.36 2.09 10.78
CA PRO A 107 -0.85 2.09 12.15
C PRO A 107 -0.64 0.71 12.78
N ARG A 108 0.15 0.64 13.83
CA ARG A 108 0.36 -0.54 14.66
C ARG A 108 -0.26 -0.30 16.03
N MET A 109 -1.16 -1.19 16.44
CA MET A 109 -1.58 -1.23 17.84
C MET A 109 -0.51 -1.96 18.64
N VAL A 110 0.03 -1.31 19.65
CA VAL A 110 0.98 -1.89 20.60
C VAL A 110 0.27 -2.02 21.93
N ALA A 111 0.38 -3.19 22.56
CA ALA A 111 -0.16 -3.39 23.91
C ALA A 111 0.59 -2.45 24.88
N ASP A 112 -0.13 -1.74 25.75
CA ASP A 112 0.50 -1.00 26.83
C ASP A 112 1.26 -2.01 27.72
N GLN A 113 2.59 -2.02 27.61
CA GLN A 113 3.40 -2.75 28.57
C GLN A 113 3.34 -2.00 29.90
N PRO A 114 2.92 -2.63 31.01
CA PRO A 114 3.18 -2.07 32.32
C PRO A 114 4.70 -1.93 32.47
N ALA A 115 5.16 -0.73 32.84
CA ALA A 115 6.56 -0.47 33.14
C ALA A 115 7.07 -1.48 34.19
N PRO A 116 8.34 -1.94 34.11
CA PRO A 116 8.93 -2.84 35.09
C PRO A 116 9.02 -2.22 36.49
#